data_AF-A0A954G0X7-F1
#
_entry.id   AF-A0A954G0X7-F1
#
_cell.length_a   1.000
_cell.length_b   1.000
_cell.length_c   1.000
_cell.angle_alpha   90.00
_cell.angle_beta   90.00
_cell.angle_gamma   90.00
#
_symmetry.space_group_name_H-M   'P 1'
#
loop_
_entity.id
_entity.type
_entity.pdbx_description
1 polymer ?
#
loop_
_entity_poly.entity_id
_entity_poly.type
_entity_poly.pdbx_seq_one_letter_code
_entity_poly.pdbx_strand_id
1 'polypeptide(L)'
;PQRKNYVEVADQSDQVKQFWEAKDAVIVIDRSIFNAISQSTGHQLDEVEYHALFPEATYFKANFEEPDVRDAFNAGLKKLCQSGEYAKLLKKYNIDLPSTICDPKPKP
;
A
#
# COMPACT_ATOMS: atom_id res chain seq x y z
N PRO A 1 24.52 1.88 -17.96
CA PRO A 1 24.92 0.46 -17.87
C PRO A 1 23.90 -0.34 -17.05
N GLN A 2 23.22 -1.30 -17.68
CA GLN A 2 22.24 -2.19 -17.04
C GLN A 2 22.98 -3.11 -16.06
N ARG A 3 22.58 -3.13 -14.78
CA ARG A 3 23.17 -4.03 -13.78
C ARG A 3 22.62 -5.44 -14.02
N LYS A 4 23.50 -6.45 -14.10
CA LYS A 4 23.14 -7.83 -14.47
C LYS A 4 22.10 -8.50 -13.57
N ASN A 5 21.94 -8.03 -12.34
CA ASN A 5 21.04 -8.55 -11.32
C ASN A 5 19.87 -7.61 -10.99
N TYR A 6 19.61 -6.62 -11.85
CA TYR A 6 18.51 -5.68 -11.70
C TYR A 6 17.57 -5.80 -12.88
N VAL A 7 16.29 -6.00 -12.59
CA VAL A 7 15.23 -6.15 -13.58
C VAL A 7 14.15 -5.13 -13.23
N GLU A 8 13.80 -4.29 -14.20
CA GLU A 8 12.61 -3.43 -14.12
C GLU A 8 11.45 -4.17 -14.74
N VAL A 9 10.36 -4.30 -13.98
CA VAL A 9 9.13 -4.93 -14.43
C VAL A 9 8.03 -3.88 -14.36
N ALA A 10 7.33 -3.66 -15.47
CA ALA A 10 6.27 -2.65 -15.53
C ALA A 10 4.99 -3.10 -14.82
N ASP A 11 4.64 -4.39 -14.93
CA ASP A 11 3.48 -4.97 -14.28
C ASP A 11 3.86 -5.50 -12.88
N GLN A 12 3.18 -4.99 -11.86
CA GLN A 12 3.45 -5.37 -10.47
C GLN A 12 3.05 -6.82 -10.18
N SER A 13 2.08 -7.39 -10.89
CA SER A 13 1.69 -8.80 -10.77
C SER A 13 2.81 -9.70 -11.29
N ASP A 14 3.40 -9.35 -12.43
CA ASP A 14 4.56 -10.08 -12.96
C ASP A 14 5.76 -9.96 -12.04
N GLN A 15 5.97 -8.79 -11.42
CA GLN A 15 7.06 -8.57 -10.47
C GLN A 15 6.91 -9.45 -9.22
N VAL A 16 5.69 -9.54 -8.65
CA VAL A 16 5.40 -10.40 -7.50
C VAL A 16 5.53 -11.88 -7.86
N LYS A 17 5.05 -12.28 -9.04
CA LYS A 17 5.21 -13.66 -9.53
C LYS A 17 6.69 -14.04 -9.66
N GLN A 18 7.51 -13.17 -10.27
CA GLN A 18 8.95 -13.42 -10.40
C GLN A 18 9.65 -13.54 -9.05
N PHE A 19 9.24 -12.76 -8.05
CA PHE A 19 9.75 -12.87 -6.69
C PHE A 19 9.50 -14.27 -6.10
N TRP A 20 8.28 -14.80 -6.23
CA TRP A 20 7.91 -16.11 -5.70
C TRP A 20 8.50 -17.30 -6.48
N GLU A 21 8.77 -17.14 -7.78
CA GLU A 21 9.38 -18.18 -8.62
C GLU A 21 10.91 -18.26 -8.48
N ALA A 22 11.55 -17.19 -8.03
CA ALA A 22 12.99 -17.10 -7.90
C ALA A 22 13.48 -17.59 -6.52
N LYS A 23 14.67 -18.19 -6.50
CA LYS A 23 15.39 -18.47 -5.25
C LYS A 23 16.20 -17.24 -4.86
N ASP A 24 16.27 -16.95 -3.57
CA ASP A 24 17.10 -15.88 -2.99
C ASP A 24 16.84 -14.50 -3.65
N ALA A 25 15.56 -14.18 -3.86
CA ALA A 25 15.13 -12.96 -4.52
C ALA A 25 14.90 -11.80 -3.54
N VAL A 26 15.12 -10.57 -4.03
CA VAL A 26 14.77 -9.33 -3.33
C VAL A 26 13.90 -8.49 -4.26
N ILE A 27 12.81 -7.95 -3.72
CA ILE A 27 11.89 -7.05 -4.43
C ILE A 27 11.79 -5.71 -3.69
N VAL A 28 11.67 -4.63 -4.45
CA VAL A 28 11.32 -3.30 -3.94
C VAL A 28 9.97 -2.92 -4.54
N ILE A 29 8.94 -2.87 -3.70
CA ILE A 29 7.54 -2.69 -4.10
C ILE A 29 6.74 -2.13 -2.91
N ASP A 30 5.57 -1.55 -3.17
CA ASP A 30 4.61 -1.20 -2.12
C ASP A 30 4.15 -2.46 -1.36
N ARG A 31 4.18 -2.39 -0.01
CA ARG A 31 3.82 -3.52 0.86
C ARG A 31 2.37 -3.97 0.66
N SER A 32 1.42 -3.05 0.52
CA SER A 32 0.00 -3.40 0.40
C SER A 32 -0.27 -4.11 -0.92
N ILE A 33 0.37 -3.66 -2.00
CA ILE A 33 0.28 -4.29 -3.32
C ILE A 33 0.89 -5.70 -3.29
N PHE A 34 2.11 -5.83 -2.75
CA PHE A 34 2.76 -7.14 -2.61
C PHE A 34 1.88 -8.13 -1.83
N ASN A 35 1.34 -7.68 -0.68
CA ASN A 35 0.52 -8.52 0.19
C ASN A 35 -0.74 -8.98 -0.52
N ALA A 36 -1.47 -8.06 -1.15
CA ALA A 36 -2.71 -8.37 -1.84
C ALA A 36 -2.51 -9.37 -2.99
N ILE A 37 -1.47 -9.17 -3.81
CA ILE A 37 -1.18 -10.07 -4.93
C ILE A 37 -0.74 -11.44 -4.42
N SER A 38 0.19 -11.48 -3.46
CA SER A 38 0.72 -12.73 -2.89
C SER A 38 -0.39 -13.58 -2.26
N GLN A 39 -1.27 -12.96 -1.47
CA GLN A 39 -2.40 -13.66 -0.87
C GLN A 39 -3.41 -14.13 -1.92
N SER A 40 -3.64 -13.33 -2.99
CA SER A 40 -4.56 -13.72 -4.07
C SER A 40 -4.06 -14.90 -4.90
N THR A 41 -2.73 -15.14 -4.91
CA THR A 41 -2.08 -16.26 -5.59
C THR A 41 -1.73 -17.41 -4.64
N GLY A 42 -2.17 -17.35 -3.37
CA GLY A 42 -2.04 -18.46 -2.41
C GLY A 42 -0.71 -18.52 -1.64
N HIS A 43 0.11 -17.47 -1.70
CA HIS A 43 1.33 -17.37 -0.91
C HIS A 43 1.07 -16.82 0.48
N GLN A 44 1.85 -17.30 1.45
CA GLN A 44 1.75 -16.92 2.84
C GLN A 44 2.78 -15.82 3.16
N LEU A 45 2.34 -14.76 3.84
CA LEU A 45 3.18 -13.58 4.11
C LEU A 45 4.20 -13.80 5.24
N ASP A 46 4.11 -14.90 5.97
CA ASP A 46 5.10 -15.31 6.97
C ASP A 46 6.35 -15.97 6.34
N GLU A 47 6.33 -16.22 5.03
CA GLU A 47 7.48 -16.72 4.25
C GLU A 47 8.46 -15.61 3.82
N VAL A 48 8.15 -14.34 4.11
CA VAL A 48 8.94 -13.18 3.67
C VAL A 48 9.34 -12.27 4.83
N GLU A 49 10.45 -11.57 4.66
CA GLU A 49 10.90 -10.52 5.57
C GLU A 49 10.73 -9.14 4.92
N TYR A 50 10.17 -8.18 5.67
CA TYR A 50 9.99 -6.82 5.20
C TYR A 50 11.05 -5.88 5.78
N HIS A 51 11.73 -5.14 4.90
CA HIS A 51 12.66 -4.09 5.29
C HIS A 51 12.15 -2.72 4.82
N ALA A 52 12.03 -1.77 5.75
CA ALA A 52 11.61 -0.41 5.44
C ALA A 52 12.79 0.40 4.83
N LEU A 53 12.89 0.40 3.50
CA LEU A 53 13.85 1.25 2.77
C LEU A 53 13.39 2.70 2.64
N PHE A 54 12.08 2.91 2.69
CA PHE A 54 11.41 4.21 2.62
C PHE A 54 10.49 4.40 3.84
N PRO A 55 10.08 5.64 4.16
CA PRO A 55 9.11 5.89 5.22
C PRO A 55 7.83 5.06 5.01
N GLU A 56 7.30 4.47 6.08
CA GLU A 56 6.14 3.56 6.02
C GLU A 56 4.85 4.24 5.54
N ALA A 57 4.72 5.53 5.78
CA ALA A 57 3.61 6.31 5.27
C ALA A 57 3.97 6.89 3.90
N THR A 58 3.33 6.37 2.85
CA THR A 58 3.35 7.04 1.55
C THR A 58 2.58 8.35 1.65
N TYR A 59 3.16 9.46 1.21
CA TYR A 59 2.50 10.77 1.20
C TYR A 59 1.50 10.94 0.05
N PHE A 60 0.97 9.84 -0.51
CA PHE A 60 0.06 9.89 -1.65
C PHE A 60 -1.22 10.63 -1.25
N LYS A 61 -1.56 11.65 -2.03
CA LYS A 61 -2.80 12.40 -1.93
C LYS A 61 -3.58 12.17 -3.21
N ALA A 62 -4.88 11.94 -3.08
CA ALA A 62 -5.77 12.04 -4.22
C ALA A 62 -5.72 13.48 -4.74
N ASN A 63 -5.43 13.63 -6.04
CA ASN A 63 -5.45 14.92 -6.68
C ASN A 63 -6.84 15.17 -7.27
N PHE A 64 -7.36 16.38 -7.09
CA PHE A 64 -8.66 16.79 -7.58
C PHE A 64 -8.48 18.08 -8.37
N GLU A 65 -8.95 18.10 -9.62
CA GLU A 65 -8.94 19.31 -10.45
C GLU A 65 -9.93 20.36 -9.91
N GLU A 66 -11.13 19.91 -9.56
CA GLU A 66 -12.20 20.77 -9.08
C GLU A 66 -12.24 20.85 -7.54
N PRO A 67 -12.25 22.06 -6.95
CA PRO A 67 -12.34 22.22 -5.50
C PRO A 67 -13.60 21.60 -4.87
N ASP A 68 -14.75 21.68 -5.56
CA ASP A 68 -16.01 21.18 -5.02
C ASP A 68 -16.01 19.65 -4.91
N VAL A 69 -15.39 18.94 -5.87
CA VAL A 69 -15.22 17.49 -5.83
C VAL A 69 -14.30 17.09 -4.67
N ARG A 70 -13.19 17.81 -4.49
CA ARG A 70 -12.27 17.62 -3.34
C ARG A 70 -13.03 17.77 -2.03
N ASP A 71 -13.83 18.81 -1.90
CA ASP A 71 -14.51 19.14 -0.64
C ASP A 71 -15.62 18.14 -0.32
N ALA A 72 -16.36 17.69 -1.34
CA ALA A 72 -17.32 16.59 -1.21
C ALA A 72 -16.64 15.28 -0.78
N PHE A 73 -15.50 14.94 -1.39
CA PHE A 73 -14.70 13.76 -1.02
C PHE A 73 -14.23 13.85 0.44
N ASN A 74 -13.65 14.98 0.84
CA ASN A 74 -13.17 15.20 2.21
C ASN A 74 -14.31 15.12 3.24
N ALA A 75 -15.49 15.66 2.91
CA ALA A 75 -16.67 15.56 3.78
C ALA A 75 -17.14 14.11 3.93
N GLY A 76 -17.11 13.32 2.84
CA GLY A 76 -17.38 11.88 2.89
C GLY A 76 -16.37 11.11 3.72
N LEU A 77 -15.07 11.38 3.53
CA LEU A 77 -14.00 10.75 4.30
C LEU A 77 -14.11 11.02 5.80
N LYS A 78 -14.46 12.26 6.18
CA LYS A 78 -14.72 12.61 7.58
C LYS A 78 -15.87 11.78 8.17
N LYS A 79 -16.95 11.56 7.41
CA LYS A 79 -18.07 10.70 7.85
C LYS A 79 -17.61 9.25 8.06
N LEU A 80 -16.78 8.70 7.16
CA LEU A 80 -16.23 7.34 7.29
C LEU A 80 -15.32 7.19 8.50
N CYS A 81 -14.53 8.23 8.83
CA CYS A 81 -13.73 8.25 10.05
C CYS A 81 -14.63 8.26 11.30
N GLN A 82 -15.65 9.12 11.32
CA GLN A 82 -16.57 9.25 12.45
C GLN A 82 -17.42 8.00 12.71
N SER A 83 -17.81 7.28 11.65
CA SER A 83 -18.61 6.06 11.77
C SER A 83 -17.78 4.80 12.03
N GLY A 84 -16.45 4.88 11.88
CA GLY A 84 -15.56 3.72 11.94
C GLY A 84 -15.58 2.84 10.69
N GLU A 85 -16.34 3.20 9.65
CA GLU A 85 -16.37 2.47 8.37
C GLU A 85 -15.00 2.46 7.68
N TYR A 86 -14.20 3.52 7.86
CA TYR A 86 -12.83 3.55 7.33
C TYR A 86 -11.96 2.41 7.89
N ALA A 87 -12.01 2.18 9.20
CA ALA A 87 -11.27 1.10 9.84
C ALA A 87 -11.76 -0.29 9.38
N LYS A 88 -13.06 -0.44 9.09
CA LYS A 88 -13.61 -1.67 8.51
C LYS A 88 -13.08 -1.93 7.11
N LEU A 89 -12.90 -0.88 6.30
CA LEU A 89 -12.28 -0.99 4.97
C LEU A 89 -10.83 -1.45 5.07
N LEU A 90 -10.03 -0.86 5.96
CA LEU A 90 -8.65 -1.29 6.17
C LEU A 90 -8.57 -2.78 6.56
N LYS A 91 -9.41 -3.21 7.51
CA LYS A 91 -9.50 -4.61 7.90
C LYS A 91 -9.94 -5.52 6.75
N LYS A 92 -10.92 -5.11 5.95
CA LYS A 92 -11.42 -5.88 4.80
C LYS A 92 -10.32 -6.15 3.77
N TYR A 93 -9.42 -5.18 3.57
CA TYR A 93 -8.34 -5.28 2.59
C TYR A 93 -6.99 -5.65 3.22
N ASN A 94 -6.97 -6.06 4.49
CA ASN A 94 -5.75 -6.44 5.22
C ASN A 94 -4.65 -5.36 5.15
N ILE A 95 -5.06 -4.09 5.17
CA ILE A 95 -4.15 -2.95 5.17
C ILE A 95 -3.81 -2.60 6.62
N ASP A 96 -2.53 -2.69 6.96
CA ASP A 96 -1.98 -2.28 8.25
C ASP A 96 -1.11 -1.03 8.05
N LEU A 97 -1.52 0.07 8.68
CA LEU A 97 -0.84 1.36 8.60
C LEU A 97 -0.48 1.82 10.01
N PRO A 98 0.72 2.37 10.23
CA PRO A 98 1.13 2.90 11.53
C PRO A 98 0.31 4.12 11.95
N SER A 99 -0.27 4.84 10.98
CA SER A 99 -1.22 5.93 11.21
C SER A 99 -2.15 6.10 10.01
N THR A 100 -3.31 6.70 10.24
CA THR A 100 -4.35 6.93 9.23
C THR A 100 -4.79 8.39 9.17
N ILE A 101 -5.51 8.75 8.11
CA ILE A 101 -6.14 10.08 7.98
C ILE A 101 -7.21 10.36 9.04
N CYS A 102 -7.70 9.31 9.70
CA CYS A 102 -8.68 9.42 10.76
C CYS A 102 -8.03 9.68 12.13
N ASP A 103 -6.71 9.53 12.24
CA ASP A 103 -5.99 9.77 13.48
C ASP A 103 -5.92 11.28 13.77
N PRO A 104 -5.99 11.68 15.04
CA PRO A 104 -5.79 13.08 15.39
C PRO A 104 -4.40 13.51 14.95
N LYS A 105 -4.32 14.60 14.17
CA LYS A 105 -3.03 15.18 13.77
C LYS A 105 -2.21 15.45 15.04
N PRO A 106 -0.89 15.12 15.03
CA PRO A 106 -0.01 15.55 16.11
C PRO A 106 -0.18 17.04 16.32
N LYS A 107 -0.40 17.45 17.58
CA LYS A 107 -0.41 18.87 17.93
C LYS A 107 1.00 19.42 17.65
N PRO A 108 1.13 20.57 16.97
CA PRO A 108 2.43 21.19 16.75
C PRO A 108 3.12 21.55 18.07
#